data_AF-T1GZX5-F1
#
_entry.id   AF-T1GZX5-F1
#
_cell.length_a   1.000
_cell.length_b   1.000
_cell.length_c   1.000
_cell.angle_alpha   90.00
_cell.angle_beta   90.00
_cell.angle_gamma   90.00
#
_symmetry.space_group_name_H-M   'P 1'
#
loop_
_entity.id
_entity.type
_entity.pdbx_description
1 polymer ?
#
loop_
_entity_poly.entity_id
_entity_poly.type
_entity_poly.pdbx_seq_one_letter_code
_entity_poly.pdbx_strand_id
1 'polypeptide(L)'
;MNRADNTGVQLFRRHFKFFDEARINFRIHVYIVKFKDKDAERQFRWLHCALTQERLQKPIVMCGLGRLYSKQNIIEQLLEKDKMPESAKHIKSLKDIKDLKLTANPAFKDEDKCEGFLDTRHAPFICKLIGLEMSGKFRFIALWSCGCVYSERAFKETKSNTCAICQEPYETDDIVILNGTDEEIEEMRVKMEIRVAKRKTKKSKKEKEIKKEVEAVPVSSSSSVPSTSGAPSTSTSKPSTSKKLVATKRLGAAKDIELQDPEIKKLKKDFSVSKDPKATEVFKSIFTSHKSEQEQDRAHWVTYNPFYN
;
A
#
# COMPACT_ATOMS: atom_id res chain seq x y z
N MET A 1 49.78 -32.08 -47.24
CA MET A 1 49.75 -31.17 -46.08
C MET A 1 48.38 -30.53 -45.96
N ASN A 2 47.99 -30.15 -44.74
CA ASN A 2 46.82 -29.34 -44.34
C ASN A 2 45.61 -30.10 -43.76
N ARG A 3 45.86 -30.83 -42.67
CA ARG A 3 44.89 -30.93 -41.56
C ARG A 3 44.93 -29.60 -40.81
N ALA A 4 44.01 -28.69 -41.13
CA ALA A 4 43.86 -27.42 -40.41
C ALA A 4 42.73 -27.54 -39.38
N ASP A 5 43.13 -27.69 -38.12
CA ASP A 5 42.55 -27.14 -36.89
C ASP A 5 41.06 -26.74 -36.88
N ASN A 6 40.17 -27.73 -36.72
CA ASN A 6 38.74 -27.51 -36.45
C ASN A 6 38.40 -27.50 -34.94
N THR A 7 39.42 -27.59 -34.07
CA THR A 7 39.30 -27.63 -32.60
C THR A 7 39.24 -26.23 -31.96
N GLY A 8 39.86 -25.22 -32.58
CA GLY A 8 39.91 -23.85 -32.05
C GLY A 8 38.56 -23.11 -32.07
N VAL A 9 37.74 -23.32 -33.11
CA VAL A 9 36.44 -22.63 -33.28
C VAL A 9 35.37 -23.17 -32.32
N GLN A 10 35.43 -24.47 -31.98
CA GLN A 10 34.54 -25.06 -30.97
C GLN A 10 34.91 -24.66 -29.53
N LEU A 11 36.20 -24.51 -29.22
CA LEU A 11 36.63 -23.97 -27.92
C LEU A 11 36.23 -22.51 -27.75
N PHE A 12 36.37 -21.68 -28.79
CA PHE A 12 35.97 -20.26 -28.73
C PHE A 12 34.46 -20.09 -28.52
N ARG A 13 33.62 -20.88 -29.20
CA ARG A 13 32.15 -20.83 -29.01
C ARG A 13 31.70 -21.34 -27.65
N ARG A 14 32.37 -22.35 -27.07
CA ARG A 14 32.11 -22.81 -25.70
C ARG A 14 32.55 -21.79 -24.66
N HIS A 15 33.71 -21.16 -24.86
CA HIS A 15 34.23 -20.13 -23.97
C HIS A 15 33.38 -18.85 -23.99
N PHE A 16 32.87 -18.44 -25.16
CA PHE A 16 31.93 -17.31 -25.27
C PHE A 16 30.57 -17.61 -24.61
N LYS A 17 30.01 -18.80 -24.81
CA LYS A 17 28.77 -19.22 -24.12
C LYS A 17 28.94 -19.30 -22.61
N PHE A 18 30.08 -19.79 -22.13
CA PHE A 18 30.40 -19.85 -20.70
C PHE A 18 30.59 -18.45 -20.09
N PHE A 19 31.20 -17.52 -20.83
CA PHE A 19 31.32 -16.11 -20.42
C PHE A 19 29.95 -15.40 -20.37
N ASP A 20 29.05 -15.67 -21.32
CA ASP A 20 27.68 -15.13 -21.30
C ASP A 20 26.83 -15.72 -20.16
N GLU A 21 26.90 -17.03 -19.91
CA GLU A 21 26.22 -17.68 -18.76
C GLU A 21 26.76 -17.15 -17.42
N ALA A 22 28.07 -17.00 -17.27
CA ALA A 22 28.66 -16.44 -16.06
C ALA A 22 28.27 -14.96 -15.86
N ARG A 23 28.15 -14.18 -16.93
CA ARG A 23 27.71 -12.78 -16.88
C ARG A 23 26.22 -12.64 -16.60
N ILE A 24 25.39 -13.55 -17.13
CA ILE A 24 23.96 -13.67 -16.83
C ILE A 24 23.77 -14.10 -15.38
N ASN A 25 24.48 -15.13 -14.91
CA ASN A 25 24.43 -15.61 -13.53
C ASN A 25 24.94 -14.56 -12.53
N PHE A 26 26.00 -13.82 -12.85
CA PHE A 26 26.46 -12.70 -12.03
C PHE A 26 25.45 -11.56 -12.01
N ARG A 27 24.85 -11.21 -13.16
CA ARG A 27 23.80 -10.20 -13.23
C ARG A 27 22.54 -10.62 -12.48
N ILE A 28 22.14 -11.88 -12.57
CA ILE A 28 21.04 -12.48 -11.79
C ILE A 28 21.40 -12.45 -10.31
N HIS A 29 22.62 -12.83 -9.91
CA HIS A 29 23.04 -12.82 -8.51
C HIS A 29 23.10 -11.40 -7.95
N VAL A 30 23.65 -10.42 -8.69
CA VAL A 30 23.64 -9.01 -8.31
C VAL A 30 22.22 -8.46 -8.25
N TYR A 31 21.33 -8.89 -9.14
CA TYR A 31 19.92 -8.49 -9.11
C TYR A 31 19.18 -9.12 -7.92
N ILE A 32 19.44 -10.40 -7.61
CA ILE A 32 18.89 -11.10 -6.45
C ILE A 32 19.39 -10.47 -5.15
N VAL A 33 20.68 -10.13 -5.05
CA VAL A 33 21.25 -9.45 -3.88
C VAL A 33 20.62 -8.06 -3.73
N LYS A 34 20.62 -7.24 -4.79
CA LYS A 34 19.97 -5.92 -4.76
C LYS A 34 18.47 -5.96 -4.48
N PHE A 35 17.77 -7.00 -4.92
CA PHE A 35 16.34 -7.17 -4.66
C PHE A 35 16.10 -7.60 -3.21
N LYS A 36 16.92 -8.52 -2.69
CA LYS A 36 16.92 -8.89 -1.27
C LYS A 36 17.21 -7.70 -0.36
N ASP A 37 18.13 -6.82 -0.76
CA ASP A 37 18.46 -5.61 0.01
C ASP A 37 17.27 -4.65 0.09
N LYS A 38 16.56 -4.42 -1.02
CA LYS A 38 15.37 -3.55 -1.04
C LYS A 38 14.18 -4.09 -0.25
N ASP A 39 13.96 -5.40 -0.31
CA ASP A 39 12.90 -6.03 0.46
C ASP A 39 13.24 -6.08 1.95
N ALA A 40 14.52 -6.26 2.30
CA ALA A 40 15.02 -6.18 3.67
C ALA A 40 14.88 -4.76 4.24
N GLU A 41 15.29 -3.72 3.50
CA GLU A 41 15.11 -2.31 3.89
C GLU A 41 13.63 -1.97 4.12
N ARG A 42 12.75 -2.48 3.25
CA ARG A 42 11.31 -2.32 3.40
C ARG A 42 10.87 -2.98 4.70
N GLN A 43 11.11 -4.27 4.88
CA GLN A 43 10.71 -4.98 6.11
C GLN A 43 11.26 -4.31 7.37
N PHE A 44 12.49 -3.82 7.31
CA PHE A 44 13.12 -3.10 8.41
C PHE A 44 12.27 -1.90 8.85
N ARG A 45 11.82 -1.06 7.90
CA ARG A 45 10.96 0.11 8.18
C ARG A 45 9.59 -0.24 8.79
N TRP A 46 9.09 -1.46 8.56
CA TRP A 46 7.79 -1.92 9.07
C TRP A 46 7.88 -2.66 10.41
N LEU A 47 9.07 -3.16 10.78
CA LEU A 47 9.29 -3.92 12.01
C LEU A 47 10.08 -3.15 13.07
N HIS A 48 10.78 -2.07 12.70
CA HIS A 48 11.65 -1.33 13.61
C HIS A 48 11.21 0.12 13.81
N CYS A 49 11.53 0.63 15.00
CA CYS A 49 11.31 2.02 15.38
C CYS A 49 12.25 2.92 14.57
N ALA A 50 11.70 3.95 13.92
CA ALA A 50 12.52 4.87 13.14
C ALA A 50 13.42 5.80 13.97
N LEU A 51 13.29 5.80 15.31
CA LEU A 51 14.21 6.50 16.23
C LEU A 51 15.37 5.58 16.65
N THR A 52 15.06 4.49 17.34
CA THR A 52 16.08 3.65 18.01
C THR A 52 16.54 2.46 17.18
N GLN A 53 15.90 2.19 16.04
CA GLN A 53 16.15 1.01 15.19
C GLN A 53 15.84 -0.34 15.87
N GLU A 54 15.27 -0.33 17.07
CA GLU A 54 14.82 -1.53 17.77
C GLU A 54 13.49 -2.04 17.22
N ARG A 55 13.16 -3.30 17.52
CA ARG A 55 11.85 -3.91 17.18
C ARG A 55 10.70 -3.07 17.76
N LEU A 56 9.68 -2.81 16.93
CA LEU A 56 8.48 -2.08 17.33
C LEU A 56 7.75 -2.79 18.46
N GLN A 57 7.53 -2.06 19.56
CA GLN A 57 6.78 -2.52 20.72
C GLN A 57 5.40 -1.84 20.77
N LYS A 58 4.40 -2.56 21.26
CA LYS A 58 3.08 -1.99 21.51
C LYS A 58 3.13 -1.13 22.77
N PRO A 59 2.53 0.08 22.80
CA PRO A 59 1.73 0.71 21.75
C PRO A 59 2.57 1.34 20.64
N ILE A 60 2.18 1.08 19.39
CA ILE A 60 2.83 1.63 18.20
C ILE A 60 2.15 2.94 17.84
N VAL A 61 2.95 3.93 17.47
CA VAL A 61 2.49 5.27 17.16
C VAL A 61 3.04 5.73 15.81
N MET A 62 2.34 6.66 15.18
CA MET A 62 2.77 7.28 13.93
C MET A 62 2.97 8.79 14.08
N CYS A 63 3.91 9.33 13.32
CA CYS A 63 4.07 10.77 13.16
C CYS A 63 3.26 11.31 11.96
N GLY A 64 3.23 12.64 11.83
CA GLY A 64 2.54 13.31 10.71
C GLY A 64 3.07 12.97 9.31
N LEU A 65 4.29 12.41 9.23
CA LEU A 65 4.94 11.94 8.00
C LEU A 65 4.69 10.46 7.69
N GLY A 66 3.99 9.73 8.57
CA GLY A 66 3.70 8.32 8.38
C GLY A 66 4.83 7.35 8.76
N ARG A 67 5.82 7.81 9.56
CA ARG A 67 6.83 6.92 10.16
C ARG A 67 6.29 6.28 11.44
N LEU A 68 6.74 5.05 11.69
CA LEU A 68 6.34 4.24 12.84
C LEU A 68 7.36 4.33 13.96
N TYR A 69 6.86 4.39 15.19
CA TYR A 69 7.67 4.49 16.39
C TYR A 69 7.04 3.68 17.53
N SER A 70 7.87 3.23 18.46
CA SER A 70 7.42 2.76 19.77
C SER A 70 7.12 3.97 20.65
N LYS A 71 5.97 3.96 21.34
CA LYS A 71 5.57 5.11 22.18
C LYS A 71 6.57 5.40 23.30
N GLN A 72 7.12 4.35 23.92
CA GLN A 72 8.09 4.43 25.02
C GLN A 72 9.34 5.21 24.57
N ASN A 73 9.94 4.80 23.46
CA ASN A 73 11.18 5.38 22.94
C ASN A 73 11.03 6.87 22.59
N ILE A 74 9.85 7.31 22.12
CA ILE A 74 9.62 8.75 21.88
C ILE A 74 9.52 9.50 23.20
N ILE A 75 8.84 8.93 24.20
CA ILE A 75 8.70 9.57 25.51
C ILE A 75 10.08 9.74 26.15
N GLU A 76 10.89 8.69 26.13
CA GLU A 76 12.28 8.70 26.60
C GLU A 76 13.09 9.80 25.90
N GLN A 77 13.07 9.83 24.57
CA GLN A 77 13.79 10.84 23.80
C GLN A 77 13.30 12.28 24.06
N LEU A 78 11.99 12.47 24.28
CA LEU A 78 11.42 13.79 24.63
C LEU A 78 11.80 14.23 26.04
N LEU A 79 12.06 13.30 26.96
CA LEU A 79 12.48 13.58 28.33
C LEU A 79 13.99 13.90 28.41
N GLU A 80 14.81 13.19 27.65
CA GLU A 80 16.26 13.38 27.60
C GLU A 80 16.68 14.73 27.00
N LYS A 81 15.76 15.43 26.30
CA LYS A 81 16.00 16.73 25.62
C LYS A 81 17.16 16.73 24.63
N ASP A 82 17.63 15.55 24.23
CA ASP A 82 18.66 15.39 23.22
C ASP A 82 18.18 15.83 21.84
N LYS A 83 19.15 16.16 20.98
CA LYS A 83 18.86 16.56 19.59
C LYS A 83 18.22 15.38 18.86
N MET A 84 16.91 15.48 18.61
CA MET A 84 16.18 14.56 17.74
C MET A 84 16.93 14.40 16.39
N PRO A 85 17.05 13.17 15.86
CA PRO A 85 17.66 12.94 14.55
C PRO A 85 16.90 13.71 13.47
N GLU A 86 17.56 14.01 12.34
CA GLU A 86 16.97 14.74 11.21
C GLU A 86 15.61 14.18 10.79
N SER A 87 15.48 12.85 10.88
CA SER A 87 14.26 12.11 10.56
C SER A 87 13.08 12.44 11.48
N ALA A 88 13.29 12.91 12.71
CA ALA A 88 12.25 13.06 13.72
C ALA A 88 12.14 14.48 14.30
N LYS A 89 12.85 15.48 13.75
CA LYS A 89 12.80 16.89 14.20
C LYS A 89 11.41 17.52 14.26
N HIS A 90 10.46 17.00 13.49
CA HIS A 90 9.08 17.48 13.44
C HIS A 90 8.26 17.10 14.68
N ILE A 91 8.72 16.12 15.47
CA ILE A 91 8.07 15.67 16.71
C ILE A 91 8.62 16.49 17.86
N LYS A 92 7.82 17.42 18.39
CA LYS A 92 8.20 18.26 19.55
C LYS A 92 7.39 17.94 20.78
N SER A 93 6.20 17.35 20.59
CA SER A 93 5.26 17.05 21.66
C SER A 93 4.47 15.78 21.37
N LEU A 94 3.84 15.23 22.40
CA LEU A 94 2.94 14.08 22.27
C LEU A 94 1.71 14.36 21.38
N LYS A 95 1.44 15.62 21.02
CA LYS A 95 0.33 16.00 20.11
C LYS A 95 0.67 15.81 18.63
N ASP A 96 1.96 15.70 18.32
CA ASP A 96 2.50 15.53 16.97
C ASP A 96 2.57 14.05 16.56
N ILE A 97 2.00 13.19 17.41
CA ILE A 97 2.04 11.74 17.33
C ILE A 97 0.62 11.20 17.55
N LYS A 98 0.29 10.09 16.90
CA LYS A 98 -1.00 9.42 17.04
C LYS A 98 -0.80 7.94 17.32
N ASP A 99 -1.49 7.44 18.35
CA ASP A 99 -1.53 6.02 18.67
C ASP A 99 -2.30 5.24 17.60
N LEU A 100 -1.69 4.17 17.09
CA LEU A 100 -2.27 3.32 16.05
C LEU A 100 -3.08 2.16 16.65
N LYS A 101 -4.29 1.96 16.13
CA LYS A 101 -5.15 0.80 16.43
C LYS A 101 -4.90 -0.30 15.41
N LEU A 102 -3.81 -1.02 15.60
CA LEU A 102 -3.42 -2.15 14.76
C LEU A 102 -4.13 -3.43 15.19
N THR A 103 -4.57 -4.23 14.21
CA THR A 103 -5.15 -5.55 14.46
C THR A 103 -4.05 -6.60 14.38
N ALA A 104 -3.89 -7.41 15.43
CA ALA A 104 -2.90 -8.47 15.46
C ALA A 104 -3.23 -9.56 14.43
N ASN A 105 -2.21 -10.11 13.78
CA ASN A 105 -2.37 -11.23 12.88
C ASN A 105 -2.49 -12.54 13.69
N PRO A 106 -3.60 -13.29 13.58
CA PRO A 106 -3.72 -14.60 14.23
C PRO A 106 -2.73 -15.64 13.68
N ALA A 107 -2.21 -15.45 12.46
CA ALA A 107 -1.21 -16.33 11.87
C ALA A 107 0.23 -16.06 12.35
N PHE A 108 0.46 -14.96 13.08
CA PHE A 108 1.79 -14.61 13.60
C PHE A 108 2.13 -15.45 14.81
N LYS A 109 3.21 -16.23 14.72
CA LYS A 109 3.72 -17.06 15.82
C LYS A 109 4.96 -16.43 16.44
N ASP A 110 5.22 -16.73 17.72
CA ASP A 110 6.40 -16.20 18.41
C ASP A 110 7.73 -16.69 17.81
N GLU A 111 7.73 -17.80 17.08
CA GLU A 111 8.88 -18.31 16.32
C GLU A 111 9.31 -17.35 15.19
N ASP A 112 8.37 -16.54 14.66
CA ASP A 112 8.65 -15.52 13.64
C ASP A 112 9.41 -14.32 14.20
N LYS A 113 9.56 -14.19 15.53
CA LYS A 113 10.37 -13.15 16.18
C LYS A 113 11.88 -13.38 15.98
N CYS A 114 12.29 -14.63 15.80
CA CYS A 114 13.69 -15.00 15.65
C CYS A 114 14.15 -14.85 14.20
N GLU A 115 15.45 -14.58 13.98
CA GLU A 115 16.06 -14.25 12.68
C GLU A 115 16.13 -15.42 11.67
N GLY A 116 15.00 -16.10 11.43
CA GLY A 116 14.85 -17.10 10.38
C GLY A 116 14.65 -16.53 8.97
N PHE A 117 14.63 -17.43 7.98
CA PHE A 117 14.55 -17.15 6.54
C PHE A 117 13.43 -16.16 6.17
N LEU A 118 13.78 -15.16 5.34
CA LEU A 118 13.01 -13.93 5.12
C LEU A 118 11.60 -14.12 4.51
N ASP A 119 11.37 -15.25 3.83
CA ASP A 119 10.22 -15.44 2.93
C ASP A 119 8.98 -16.07 3.59
N THR A 120 9.09 -16.68 4.77
CA THR A 120 7.97 -17.38 5.44
C THR A 120 7.40 -16.60 6.62
N ARG A 121 7.93 -15.40 6.91
CA ARG A 121 7.50 -14.62 8.07
C ARG A 121 6.17 -13.92 7.81
N HIS A 122 5.16 -14.28 8.60
CA HIS A 122 3.92 -13.53 8.67
C HIS A 122 4.14 -12.16 9.32
N ALA A 123 3.45 -11.12 8.82
CA ALA A 123 3.49 -9.83 9.49
C ALA A 123 2.75 -9.89 10.84
N PRO A 124 3.20 -9.19 11.88
CA PRO A 124 2.54 -9.17 13.19
C PRO A 124 1.15 -8.52 13.16
N PHE A 125 0.83 -7.76 12.11
CA PHE A 125 -0.42 -7.01 11.97
C PHE A 125 -1.08 -7.22 10.62
N ILE A 126 -2.41 -7.14 10.61
CA ILE A 126 -3.26 -7.28 9.42
C ILE A 126 -4.27 -6.13 9.30
N CYS A 127 -4.69 -5.86 8.06
CA CYS A 127 -5.81 -4.98 7.77
C CYS A 127 -7.12 -5.63 8.24
N LYS A 128 -7.90 -4.95 9.09
CA LYS A 128 -9.18 -5.48 9.60
C LYS A 128 -10.25 -5.67 8.52
N LEU A 129 -10.18 -4.93 7.41
CA LEU A 129 -11.21 -4.94 6.35
C LEU A 129 -10.97 -6.04 5.31
N ILE A 130 -9.76 -6.12 4.76
CA ILE A 130 -9.42 -7.05 3.66
C ILE A 130 -8.57 -8.24 4.15
N GLY A 131 -8.00 -8.17 5.35
CA GLY A 131 -7.10 -9.23 5.86
C GLY A 131 -5.70 -9.21 5.26
N LEU A 132 -5.30 -8.13 4.57
CA LEU A 132 -3.95 -7.99 4.03
C LEU A 132 -2.91 -7.82 5.14
N GLU A 133 -1.80 -8.54 5.03
CA GLU A 133 -0.67 -8.47 5.96
C GLU A 133 0.11 -7.15 5.82
N MET A 134 0.49 -6.59 6.96
CA MET A 134 1.25 -5.34 7.06
C MET A 134 2.76 -5.57 6.93
N SER A 135 3.18 -6.25 5.86
CA SER A 135 4.58 -6.61 5.57
C SER A 135 5.33 -5.55 4.74
N GLY A 136 4.66 -4.46 4.36
CA GLY A 136 5.17 -3.41 3.49
C GLY A 136 5.05 -3.68 2.00
N LYS A 137 4.75 -4.92 1.58
CA LYS A 137 4.45 -5.24 0.17
C LYS A 137 3.22 -4.48 -0.34
N PHE A 138 2.28 -4.21 0.55
CA PHE A 138 1.09 -3.42 0.29
C PHE A 138 1.18 -2.07 1.00
N ARG A 139 0.54 -1.07 0.39
CA ARG A 139 0.43 0.28 0.95
C ARG A 139 -0.66 0.34 2.01
N PHE A 140 -0.35 0.93 3.15
CA PHE A 140 -1.31 1.15 4.24
C PHE A 140 -1.48 2.63 4.52
N ILE A 141 -2.70 2.95 4.95
CA ILE A 141 -3.12 4.28 5.33
C ILE A 141 -3.59 4.22 6.78
N ALA A 142 -3.30 5.28 7.51
CA ALA A 142 -3.79 5.51 8.85
C ALA A 142 -4.49 6.85 8.92
N LEU A 143 -5.60 6.91 9.65
CA LEU A 143 -6.35 8.13 9.86
C LEU A 143 -5.88 8.86 11.12
N TRP A 144 -5.56 10.15 10.99
CA TRP A 144 -5.10 10.99 12.09
C TRP A 144 -6.19 11.25 13.15
N SER A 145 -7.47 11.30 12.75
CA SER A 145 -8.62 11.50 13.65
C SER A 145 -8.74 10.37 14.67
N CYS A 146 -8.85 9.13 14.18
CA CYS A 146 -9.18 7.97 15.02
C CYS A 146 -8.00 7.03 15.33
N GLY A 147 -6.91 7.09 14.56
CA GLY A 147 -5.76 6.18 14.65
C GLY A 147 -5.99 4.78 14.06
N CYS A 148 -7.10 4.56 13.35
CA CYS A 148 -7.36 3.27 12.69
C CYS A 148 -6.47 3.11 11.44
N VAL A 149 -6.00 1.89 11.21
CA VAL A 149 -5.10 1.53 10.11
C VAL A 149 -5.75 0.49 9.20
N TYR A 150 -5.68 0.71 7.90
CA TYR A 150 -6.16 -0.24 6.89
C TYR A 150 -5.43 -0.04 5.57
N SER A 151 -5.54 -1.02 4.67
CA SER A 151 -4.85 -0.99 3.38
C SER A 151 -5.44 0.09 2.46
N GLU A 152 -4.62 0.67 1.58
CA GLU A 152 -5.08 1.64 0.58
C GLU A 152 -6.15 1.04 -0.34
N ARG A 153 -6.08 -0.26 -0.62
CA ARG A 153 -7.10 -0.99 -1.38
C ARG A 153 -8.48 -0.88 -0.72
N ALA A 154 -8.54 -1.12 0.60
CA ALA A 154 -9.77 -1.00 1.37
C ALA A 154 -10.28 0.44 1.43
N PHE A 155 -9.36 1.41 1.49
CA PHE A 155 -9.70 2.82 1.47
C PHE A 155 -10.36 3.24 0.15
N LYS A 156 -9.85 2.77 -1.00
CA LYS A 156 -10.40 3.08 -2.32
C LYS A 156 -11.80 2.51 -2.54
N GLU A 157 -12.10 1.38 -1.91
CA GLU A 157 -13.43 0.75 -1.95
C GLU A 157 -14.42 1.49 -1.03
N THR A 158 -13.94 1.95 0.12
CA THR A 158 -14.75 2.66 1.12
C THR A 158 -14.74 4.17 0.84
N LYS A 159 -15.42 4.62 -0.22
CA LYS A 159 -15.52 6.05 -0.62
C LYS A 159 -16.41 6.90 0.32
N SER A 160 -16.37 6.65 1.62
CA SER A 160 -17.11 7.38 2.64
C SER A 160 -16.19 8.31 3.43
N ASN A 161 -16.67 9.48 3.84
CA ASN A 161 -15.92 10.42 4.69
C ASN A 161 -15.94 10.03 6.19
N THR A 162 -16.14 8.75 6.47
CA THR A 162 -16.27 8.16 7.82
C THR A 162 -15.44 6.89 7.88
N CYS A 163 -14.72 6.68 8.98
CA CYS A 163 -13.87 5.52 9.14
C CYS A 163 -14.67 4.22 9.11
N ALA A 164 -14.28 3.26 8.27
CA ALA A 164 -14.97 1.97 8.16
C ALA A 164 -14.87 1.09 9.42
N ILE A 165 -13.94 1.38 10.33
CA ILE A 165 -13.69 0.57 11.53
C ILE A 165 -14.40 1.15 12.77
N CYS A 166 -14.39 2.47 12.93
CA CYS A 166 -14.89 3.15 14.13
C CYS A 166 -15.96 4.22 13.87
N GLN A 167 -16.33 4.43 12.59
CA GLN A 167 -17.37 5.38 12.16
C GLN A 167 -17.08 6.86 12.46
N GLU A 168 -15.87 7.19 12.93
CA GLU A 168 -15.46 8.57 13.15
C GLU A 168 -15.28 9.32 11.82
N PRO A 169 -15.82 10.55 11.67
CA PRO A 169 -15.63 11.37 10.47
C PRO A 169 -14.17 11.81 10.34
N TYR A 170 -13.67 11.92 9.11
CA TYR A 170 -12.31 12.40 8.83
C TYR A 170 -12.27 13.32 7.62
N GLU A 171 -11.30 14.24 7.62
CA GLU A 171 -11.02 15.10 6.47
C GLU A 171 -9.95 14.46 5.56
N THR A 172 -9.85 14.90 4.32
CA THR A 172 -8.80 14.44 3.37
C THR A 172 -7.39 14.70 3.89
N ASP A 173 -7.23 15.69 4.76
CA ASP A 173 -5.94 16.05 5.36
C ASP A 173 -5.52 15.08 6.48
N ASP A 174 -6.47 14.35 7.06
CA ASP A 174 -6.21 13.36 8.12
C ASP A 174 -5.69 12.03 7.59
N ILE A 175 -5.68 11.86 6.26
CA ILE A 175 -5.20 10.65 5.59
C ILE A 175 -3.67 10.68 5.59
N VAL A 176 -3.05 9.72 6.29
CA VAL A 176 -1.60 9.56 6.37
C VAL A 176 -1.21 8.22 5.76
N ILE A 177 -0.34 8.24 4.74
CA ILE A 177 0.25 7.03 4.16
C ILE A 177 1.39 6.57 5.07
N LEU A 178 1.38 5.30 5.46
CA LEU A 178 2.44 4.72 6.29
C LEU A 178 3.62 4.28 5.43
N ASN A 179 4.84 4.69 5.82
CA ASN A 179 6.09 4.34 5.14
C ASN A 179 6.04 4.54 3.60
N GLY A 180 5.53 5.70 3.16
CA GLY A 180 5.46 6.07 1.74
C GLY A 180 6.83 6.29 1.08
N THR A 181 6.79 6.56 -0.24
CA THR A 181 7.96 7.01 -1.01
C THR A 181 8.37 8.42 -0.60
N ASP A 182 9.56 8.86 -0.99
CA ASP A 182 10.06 10.18 -0.60
C ASP A 182 9.19 11.34 -1.13
N GLU A 183 8.60 11.17 -2.31
CA GLU A 183 7.62 12.11 -2.89
C GLU A 183 6.36 12.23 -2.01
N GLU A 184 5.81 11.11 -1.57
CA GLU A 184 4.63 11.07 -0.72
C GLU A 184 4.93 11.62 0.67
N ILE A 185 6.14 11.41 1.18
CA ILE A 185 6.57 11.98 2.46
C ILE A 185 6.54 13.51 2.39
N GLU A 186 6.92 14.11 1.26
CA GLU A 186 6.85 15.56 1.08
C GLU A 186 5.40 16.07 1.04
N GLU A 187 4.50 15.37 0.33
CA GLU A 187 3.06 15.68 0.40
C GLU A 187 2.52 15.58 1.84
N MET A 188 3.01 14.60 2.60
CA MET A 188 2.63 14.43 3.99
C MET A 188 3.19 15.54 4.89
N ARG A 189 4.34 16.15 4.57
CA ARG A 189 4.85 17.35 5.26
C ARG A 189 3.90 18.52 5.08
N VAL A 190 3.50 18.79 3.84
CA VAL A 190 2.54 19.86 3.53
C VAL A 190 1.22 19.63 4.27
N LYS A 191 0.68 18.40 4.25
CA LYS A 191 -0.54 18.04 5.00
C LYS A 191 -0.36 18.19 6.51
N MET A 192 0.82 17.88 7.04
CA MET A 192 1.14 18.05 8.46
C MET A 192 1.13 19.53 8.86
N GLU A 193 1.71 20.40 8.05
CA GLU A 193 1.73 21.84 8.29
C GLU A 193 0.32 22.43 8.26
N ILE A 194 -0.50 22.02 7.28
CA ILE A 194 -1.92 22.41 7.20
C ILE A 194 -2.66 21.97 8.48
N ARG A 195 -2.46 20.73 8.95
CA ARG A 195 -3.05 20.24 10.21
C ARG A 195 -2.62 21.05 11.42
N VAL A 196 -1.33 21.39 11.52
CA VAL A 196 -0.80 22.22 12.62
C VAL A 196 -1.39 23.62 12.56
N ALA A 197 -1.49 24.24 11.38
CA ALA A 197 -2.10 25.54 11.19
C ALA A 197 -3.59 25.54 11.58
N LYS A 198 -4.36 24.55 11.12
CA LYS A 198 -5.79 24.37 11.49
C LYS A 198 -5.98 24.20 12.99
N ARG A 199 -5.07 23.51 13.69
CA ARG A 199 -5.12 23.37 15.15
C ARG A 199 -4.85 24.69 15.87
N LYS A 200 -3.89 25.49 15.39
CA LYS A 200 -3.56 26.81 15.97
C LYS A 200 -4.73 27.80 15.81
N THR A 201 -5.39 27.83 14.66
CA THR A 201 -6.54 28.71 14.42
C THR A 201 -7.79 28.29 15.18
N LYS A 202 -8.05 26.98 15.33
CA LYS A 202 -9.12 26.47 16.21
C LYS A 202 -8.85 26.80 17.68
N LYS A 203 -7.60 26.72 18.14
CA LYS A 203 -7.21 27.08 19.51
C LYS A 203 -7.41 28.59 19.77
N SER A 204 -7.01 29.46 18.84
CA SER A 204 -7.18 30.91 19.01
C SER A 204 -8.65 31.37 18.91
N LYS A 205 -9.50 30.68 18.13
CA LYS A 205 -10.95 30.89 18.17
C LYS A 205 -11.55 30.45 19.49
N LYS A 206 -11.20 29.26 19.99
CA LYS A 206 -11.68 28.76 21.28
C LYS A 206 -11.21 29.62 22.46
N GLU A 207 -9.98 30.13 22.45
CA GLU A 207 -9.50 31.09 23.46
C GLU A 207 -10.21 32.45 23.37
N LYS A 208 -10.66 32.88 22.19
CA LYS A 208 -11.48 34.10 22.03
C LYS A 208 -12.94 33.90 22.47
N GLU A 209 -13.50 32.70 22.29
CA GLU A 209 -14.83 32.35 22.81
C GLU A 209 -14.81 32.18 24.34
N ILE A 210 -13.79 31.51 24.90
CA ILE A 210 -13.63 31.39 26.36
C ILE A 210 -13.40 32.77 27.00
N LYS A 211 -12.69 33.69 26.34
CA LYS A 211 -12.56 35.08 26.84
C LYS A 211 -13.86 35.89 26.75
N LYS A 212 -14.81 35.52 25.88
CA LYS A 212 -16.15 36.15 25.84
C LYS A 212 -17.11 35.54 26.88
N GLU A 213 -16.93 34.28 27.26
CA GLU A 213 -17.73 33.63 28.31
C GLU A 213 -17.23 33.92 29.73
N VAL A 214 -15.96 34.28 29.94
CA VAL A 214 -15.41 34.63 31.27
C VAL A 214 -15.68 36.10 31.66
N GLU A 215 -16.17 36.94 30.74
CA GLU A 215 -16.59 38.33 31.02
C GLU A 215 -18.08 38.45 31.37
N ALA A 216 -18.73 37.32 31.72
CA ALA A 216 -20.05 37.31 32.35
C ALA A 216 -20.07 36.28 33.49
N VAL A 217 -20.28 36.78 34.71
CA VAL A 217 -20.61 36.11 35.97
C VAL A 217 -19.44 35.86 36.95
N PRO A 218 -19.52 36.38 38.20
CA PRO A 218 -18.44 36.41 39.19
C PRO A 218 -18.33 35.14 40.04
N VAL A 219 -17.20 35.08 40.75
CA VAL A 219 -16.66 34.04 41.63
C VAL A 219 -17.59 33.64 42.79
N SER A 220 -17.78 32.33 43.01
CA SER A 220 -18.04 31.76 44.35
C SER A 220 -17.54 30.32 44.43
N SER A 221 -16.72 30.05 45.44
CA SER A 221 -16.10 28.78 45.81
C SER A 221 -17.07 27.74 46.37
N SER A 222 -16.90 26.45 46.04
CA SER A 222 -16.67 25.35 47.01
C SER A 222 -16.87 23.95 46.40
N SER A 223 -16.10 23.03 46.97
CA SER A 223 -15.93 21.59 46.80
C SER A 223 -17.17 20.69 46.98
N SER A 224 -17.26 19.58 46.21
CA SER A 224 -17.37 18.18 46.68
C SER A 224 -17.92 17.20 45.61
N VAL A 225 -17.34 16.00 45.58
CA VAL A 225 -17.83 14.74 44.95
C VAL A 225 -18.82 14.06 45.90
N PRO A 226 -19.82 13.23 45.47
CA PRO A 226 -19.60 11.83 45.01
C PRO A 226 -20.59 11.34 43.90
N SER A 227 -20.25 10.34 43.06
CA SER A 227 -20.71 8.91 43.06
C SER A 227 -22.26 8.73 43.08
N THR A 228 -22.97 7.94 42.25
CA THR A 228 -22.88 6.50 41.92
C THR A 228 -24.03 6.07 40.95
N SER A 229 -23.80 4.99 40.18
CA SER A 229 -24.72 3.87 39.83
C SER A 229 -25.98 4.04 38.94
N GLY A 230 -26.13 3.13 37.96
CA GLY A 230 -27.42 2.48 37.65
C GLY A 230 -27.85 2.41 36.17
N ALA A 231 -27.64 1.26 35.52
CA ALA A 231 -28.40 0.79 34.34
C ALA A 231 -29.64 -0.02 34.84
N PRO A 232 -30.47 -0.71 34.01
CA PRO A 232 -31.00 -0.50 32.65
C PRO A 232 -32.56 -0.72 32.58
N SER A 233 -33.11 -0.85 31.36
CA SER A 233 -34.38 -1.55 30.98
C SER A 233 -35.66 -0.67 30.94
N THR A 234 -36.70 -0.82 30.09
CA THR A 234 -37.09 -1.74 29.00
C THR A 234 -38.24 -1.09 28.16
N SER A 235 -38.30 -1.42 26.85
CA SER A 235 -39.47 -1.61 25.93
C SER A 235 -40.78 -0.81 26.04
N THR A 236 -41.37 -0.44 24.87
CA THR A 236 -42.69 -0.93 24.36
C THR A 236 -43.05 -0.42 22.92
N SER A 237 -43.30 -1.38 22.01
CA SER A 237 -44.17 -1.49 20.77
C SER A 237 -44.46 -0.29 19.82
N LYS A 238 -44.11 -0.33 18.50
CA LYS A 238 -44.85 -0.79 17.25
C LYS A 238 -45.96 0.19 16.73
N PRO A 239 -46.45 0.17 15.44
CA PRO A 239 -46.21 -0.76 14.31
C PRO A 239 -46.08 -0.19 12.85
N SER A 240 -45.68 -1.07 11.92
CA SER A 240 -46.13 -1.31 10.52
C SER A 240 -46.13 -0.22 9.42
N THR A 241 -45.49 -0.49 8.26
CA THR A 241 -46.16 -1.00 7.02
C THR A 241 -45.15 -1.25 5.87
N SER A 242 -45.45 -2.28 5.08
CA SER A 242 -44.72 -3.03 4.05
C SER A 242 -44.78 -2.50 2.59
N LYS A 243 -43.94 -3.14 1.72
CA LYS A 243 -43.96 -3.29 0.23
C LYS A 243 -42.97 -2.35 -0.51
N LYS A 244 -42.25 -2.71 -1.59
CA LYS A 244 -42.31 -3.80 -2.59
C LYS A 244 -40.98 -3.88 -3.37
N LEU A 245 -40.61 -5.08 -3.83
CA LEU A 245 -39.61 -5.37 -4.89
C LEU A 245 -40.09 -4.90 -6.27
N VAL A 246 -39.19 -4.51 -7.20
CA VAL A 246 -39.23 -4.88 -8.64
C VAL A 246 -37.83 -4.81 -9.26
N ALA A 247 -37.53 -5.80 -10.10
CA ALA A 247 -36.29 -6.08 -10.81
C ALA A 247 -36.17 -5.40 -12.21
N THR A 248 -34.91 -5.32 -12.67
CA THR A 248 -34.38 -5.51 -14.04
C THR A 248 -35.13 -4.97 -15.28
N LYS A 249 -34.40 -4.22 -16.12
CA LYS A 249 -34.52 -4.37 -17.59
C LYS A 249 -33.21 -4.03 -18.32
N ARG A 250 -32.64 -5.04 -18.98
CA ARG A 250 -31.70 -4.94 -20.11
C ARG A 250 -32.49 -4.62 -21.39
N LEU A 251 -31.81 -4.02 -22.38
CA LEU A 251 -32.01 -4.03 -23.85
C LEU A 251 -31.36 -2.71 -24.36
N GLY A 252 -30.65 -2.63 -25.48
CA GLY A 252 -30.43 -3.55 -26.58
C GLY A 252 -29.39 -2.97 -27.55
N ALA A 253 -29.00 -3.80 -28.51
CA ALA A 253 -28.01 -3.55 -29.55
C ALA A 253 -28.41 -2.42 -30.52
N ALA A 254 -27.41 -1.68 -31.02
CA ALA A 254 -27.49 -0.91 -32.25
C ALA A 254 -26.25 -1.23 -33.10
N LYS A 255 -26.52 -1.68 -34.33
CA LYS A 255 -25.56 -1.96 -35.39
C LYS A 255 -25.22 -0.66 -36.14
N ASP A 256 -23.95 -0.62 -36.57
CA ASP A 256 -23.41 -0.01 -37.79
C ASP A 256 -23.62 1.50 -38.02
N ILE A 257 -22.56 2.25 -37.67
CA ILE A 257 -22.16 3.47 -38.40
C ILE A 257 -20.68 3.29 -38.73
N GLU A 258 -20.39 3.18 -40.03
CA GLU A 258 -19.03 3.12 -40.57
C GLU A 258 -18.32 4.45 -40.37
N LEU A 259 -17.25 4.43 -39.58
CA LEU A 259 -16.24 5.48 -39.52
C LEU A 259 -14.87 4.83 -39.76
N GLN A 260 -14.20 5.30 -40.81
CA GLN A 260 -12.94 4.77 -41.31
C GLN A 260 -11.77 5.29 -40.46
N ASP A 261 -11.48 4.62 -39.35
CA ASP A 261 -10.23 4.81 -38.61
C ASP A 261 -9.40 3.52 -38.54
N PRO A 262 -8.09 3.56 -38.83
CA PRO A 262 -7.24 2.37 -38.95
C PRO A 262 -7.02 1.63 -37.62
N GLU A 263 -7.25 2.28 -36.48
CA GLU A 263 -7.11 1.68 -35.15
C GLU A 263 -8.35 0.90 -34.71
N ILE A 264 -9.54 1.30 -35.17
CA ILE A 264 -10.82 0.64 -34.83
C ILE A 264 -10.95 -0.72 -35.55
N LYS A 265 -10.26 -0.90 -36.68
CA LYS A 265 -10.17 -2.20 -37.37
C LYS A 265 -9.42 -3.26 -36.57
N LYS A 266 -8.47 -2.87 -35.71
CA LYS A 266 -7.71 -3.80 -34.84
C LYS A 266 -8.55 -4.38 -33.70
N LEU A 267 -9.70 -3.78 -33.42
CA LEU A 267 -10.63 -4.16 -32.36
C LEU A 267 -11.78 -5.06 -32.87
N LYS A 268 -11.85 -5.32 -34.19
CA LYS A 268 -12.83 -6.24 -34.77
C LYS A 268 -12.37 -7.69 -34.60
N LYS A 269 -13.31 -8.61 -34.37
CA LYS A 269 -13.05 -10.05 -34.18
C LYS A 269 -12.37 -10.72 -35.40
N ASP A 270 -12.44 -10.10 -36.58
CA ASP A 270 -11.89 -10.62 -37.84
C ASP A 270 -10.46 -10.13 -38.14
N PHE A 271 -9.84 -9.41 -37.20
CA PHE A 271 -8.50 -8.88 -37.36
C PHE A 271 -7.43 -9.96 -37.13
N SER A 272 -6.63 -10.23 -38.16
CA SER A 272 -5.47 -11.13 -38.08
C SER A 272 -4.22 -10.34 -38.42
N VAL A 273 -3.25 -10.38 -37.51
CA VAL A 273 -1.93 -9.75 -37.65
C VAL A 273 -1.19 -10.20 -38.92
N SER A 274 -1.49 -11.40 -39.43
CA SER A 274 -0.93 -11.91 -40.68
C SER A 274 -1.38 -11.11 -41.92
N LYS A 275 -2.51 -10.41 -41.85
CA LYS A 275 -3.06 -9.60 -42.97
C LYS A 275 -2.64 -8.13 -42.91
N ASP A 276 -1.88 -7.72 -41.90
CA ASP A 276 -1.48 -6.33 -41.73
C ASP A 276 -0.33 -5.93 -42.68
N PRO A 277 -0.50 -4.86 -43.49
CA PRO A 277 0.57 -4.38 -44.36
C PRO A 277 1.68 -3.63 -43.60
N LYS A 278 1.39 -3.12 -42.39
CA LYS A 278 2.34 -2.36 -41.56
C LYS A 278 3.21 -3.24 -40.64
N ALA A 279 2.91 -4.53 -40.51
CA ALA A 279 3.64 -5.45 -39.64
C ALA A 279 4.84 -6.08 -40.38
N THR A 280 6.00 -6.12 -39.71
CA THR A 280 7.24 -6.73 -40.23
C THR A 280 7.12 -8.25 -40.33
N GLU A 281 7.81 -8.87 -41.30
CA GLU A 281 7.77 -10.33 -41.51
C GLU A 281 8.19 -11.14 -40.29
N VAL A 282 9.19 -10.67 -39.54
CA VAL A 282 9.66 -11.27 -38.28
C VAL A 282 8.57 -11.28 -37.20
N PHE A 283 7.69 -10.28 -37.18
CA PHE A 283 6.58 -10.24 -36.23
C PHE A 283 5.43 -11.16 -36.68
N LYS A 284 5.22 -11.29 -37.99
CA LYS A 284 4.20 -12.19 -38.55
C LYS A 284 4.53 -13.67 -38.31
N SER A 285 5.81 -14.06 -38.33
CA SER A 285 6.25 -15.45 -38.12
C SER A 285 6.03 -15.99 -36.70
N ILE A 286 5.66 -15.14 -35.74
CA ILE A 286 5.35 -15.54 -34.35
C ILE A 286 3.94 -16.15 -34.24
N PHE A 287 3.06 -15.87 -35.21
CA PHE A 287 1.67 -16.30 -35.20
C PHE A 287 1.44 -17.51 -36.10
N THR A 288 0.60 -18.43 -35.62
CA THR A 288 0.20 -19.66 -36.32
C THR A 288 -0.56 -19.42 -37.64
N SER A 289 -0.95 -18.18 -37.92
CA SER A 289 -1.58 -17.78 -39.18
C SER A 289 -0.59 -17.43 -40.31
N HIS A 290 0.73 -17.51 -40.06
CA HIS A 290 1.76 -17.23 -41.06
C HIS A 290 2.19 -18.49 -41.82
N LYS A 291 2.60 -18.34 -43.09
CA LYS A 291 2.95 -19.46 -43.99
C LYS A 291 4.10 -20.32 -43.47
N SER A 292 5.03 -19.72 -42.71
CA SER A 292 6.17 -20.44 -42.11
C SER A 292 5.78 -21.48 -41.06
N GLU A 293 4.54 -21.48 -40.59
CA GLU A 293 4.04 -22.50 -39.65
C GLU A 293 3.88 -23.87 -40.31
N GLN A 294 3.61 -23.92 -41.63
CA GLN A 294 3.42 -25.17 -42.37
C GLN A 294 4.71 -25.99 -42.52
N GLU A 295 5.87 -25.35 -42.35
CA GLU A 295 7.20 -25.94 -42.51
C GLU A 295 7.92 -26.15 -41.17
N GLN A 296 7.28 -25.84 -40.03
CA GLN A 296 7.93 -25.83 -38.73
C GLN A 296 7.71 -27.14 -37.97
N ASP A 297 8.75 -27.92 -37.68
CA ASP A 297 8.63 -29.20 -36.96
C ASP A 297 8.55 -29.08 -35.42
N ARG A 298 8.40 -27.85 -34.87
CA ARG A 298 8.46 -27.60 -33.42
C ARG A 298 7.45 -26.57 -32.94
N ALA A 299 6.87 -26.82 -31.77
CA ALA A 299 5.97 -25.89 -31.11
C ALA A 299 6.64 -24.54 -30.80
N HIS A 300 5.91 -23.44 -31.02
CA HIS A 300 6.34 -22.12 -30.56
C HIS A 300 5.95 -21.92 -29.08
N TRP A 301 6.90 -21.47 -28.26
CA TRP A 301 6.67 -21.32 -26.80
C TRP A 301 5.72 -20.17 -26.44
N VAL A 302 5.50 -19.24 -27.38
CA VAL A 302 4.61 -18.07 -27.20
C VAL A 302 3.18 -18.38 -27.64
N THR A 303 3.03 -19.19 -28.68
CA THR A 303 1.72 -19.51 -29.28
C THR A 303 1.48 -21.02 -29.14
N TYR A 304 0.56 -21.39 -28.26
CA TYR A 304 0.20 -22.79 -28.06
C TYR A 304 -0.44 -23.35 -29.34
N ASN A 305 0.26 -24.28 -29.99
CA ASN A 305 -0.23 -25.00 -31.15
C ASN A 305 -0.50 -26.48 -30.77
N PRO A 306 -1.77 -26.94 -30.77
CA PRO A 306 -2.15 -28.29 -30.36
C PRO A 306 -1.57 -29.43 -31.23
N PHE A 307 -1.03 -29.12 -32.41
CA PHE A 307 -0.48 -30.13 -33.34
C PHE A 307 0.90 -30.66 -32.96
N TYR A 308 1.63 -29.98 -32.06
CA TYR A 308 3.01 -30.33 -31.69
C TYR A 308 3.13 -30.90 -30.26
N ASN A 309 2.07 -31.55 -29.75
CA ASN A 309 1.97 -32.04 -28.38
C ASN A 309 1.82 -33.56 -28.32
#